data_AF-A0A1U7GNL2-F1
#
_entry.id   AF-A0A1U7GNL2-F1
#
_cell.length_a   1.000
_cell.length_b   1.000
_cell.length_c   1.000
_cell.angle_alpha   90.00
_cell.angle_beta   90.00
_cell.angle_gamma   90.00
#
_symmetry.space_group_name_H-M   'P 1'
#
loop_
_entity.id
_entity.type
_entity.pdbx_description
1 polymer ?
#
loop_
_entity_poly.entity_id
_entity_poly.type
_entity_poly.pdbx_seq_one_letter_code
_entity_poly.pdbx_strand_id
1 'polypeptide(L)'
;MPYRRFDWHEHIREVWGEYWSAREAVDRLRAAVAAKPDLLDKDSLARKHLRDAHRNLEGTYIVRLFAAFEAALRSYDRVVHGDATRQTDAATMIAQIGGKRGRGIQSGIRQEAQEVRLVRNFRAHESDEDPGPLDIDEARRRLQKFLSELPEEW
;
A
#
# COMPACT_ATOMS: atom_id res chain seq x y z
N MET A 1 16.99 -9.16 -1.59
CA MET A 1 15.98 -8.12 -1.26
C MET A 1 16.72 -6.90 -0.77
N PRO A 2 16.20 -5.68 -0.96
CA PRO A 2 16.92 -4.48 -0.57
C PRO A 2 17.16 -4.44 0.95
N TYR A 3 18.42 -4.28 1.33
CA TYR A 3 18.88 -4.20 2.73
C TYR A 3 18.93 -2.75 3.24
N ARG A 4 18.49 -1.80 2.41
CA ARG A 4 18.56 -0.37 2.71
C ARG A 4 17.17 0.23 2.72
N ARG A 5 16.93 1.06 3.72
CA ARG A 5 15.68 1.83 3.87
C ARG A 5 15.34 2.63 2.61
N PHE A 6 16.35 3.21 1.97
CA PHE A 6 16.19 4.01 0.76
C PHE A 6 15.51 3.23 -0.37
N ASP A 7 15.96 2.00 -0.63
CA ASP A 7 15.44 1.15 -1.69
C ASP A 7 13.95 0.80 -1.42
N TRP A 8 13.56 0.64 -0.15
CA TRP A 8 12.15 0.45 0.23
C TRP A 8 11.30 1.71 0.05
N HIS A 9 11.84 2.90 0.33
CA HIS A 9 11.16 4.16 0.02
C HIS A 9 10.94 4.34 -1.48
N GLU A 10 11.96 4.01 -2.28
CA GLU A 10 11.87 4.03 -3.73
C GLU A 10 10.81 3.05 -4.23
N HIS A 11 10.82 1.81 -3.75
CA HIS A 11 9.83 0.82 -4.16
C HIS A 11 8.38 1.25 -3.83
N ILE A 12 8.15 1.84 -2.66
CA ILE A 12 6.83 2.41 -2.33
C ILE A 12 6.46 3.57 -3.27
N ARG A 13 7.45 4.39 -3.68
CA ARG A 13 7.23 5.49 -4.63
C ARG A 13 6.93 4.96 -6.03
N GLU A 14 7.55 3.87 -6.47
CA GLU A 14 7.26 3.21 -7.75
C GLU A 14 5.81 2.72 -7.79
N VAL A 15 5.36 2.00 -6.76
CA VAL A 15 3.95 1.53 -6.66
C VAL A 15 2.97 2.69 -6.71
N TRP A 16 3.31 3.82 -6.08
CA TRP A 16 2.52 5.04 -6.14
C TRP A 16 2.52 5.70 -7.54
N GLY A 17 3.65 5.71 -8.23
CA GLY A 17 3.74 6.20 -9.62
C GLY A 17 2.95 5.33 -10.60
N GLU A 18 2.95 4.01 -10.40
CA GLU A 18 2.12 3.08 -11.15
C GLU A 18 0.63 3.36 -10.96
N TYR A 19 0.19 3.67 -9.72
CA TYR A 19 -1.20 4.06 -9.48
C TYR A 19 -1.61 5.26 -10.33
N TRP A 20 -0.82 6.33 -10.32
CA TRP A 20 -1.15 7.55 -11.08
C TRP A 20 -1.20 7.29 -12.58
N SER A 21 -0.26 6.48 -13.08
CA SER A 21 -0.24 6.07 -14.49
C SER A 21 -1.48 5.25 -14.85
N ALA A 22 -1.87 4.30 -13.99
CA ALA A 22 -3.06 3.49 -14.18
C ALA A 22 -4.35 4.31 -14.07
N ARG A 23 -4.41 5.26 -13.13
CA ARG A 23 -5.56 6.16 -12.94
C ARG A 23 -5.80 6.98 -14.19
N GLU A 24 -4.75 7.64 -14.70
CA GLU A 24 -4.82 8.42 -15.92
C GLU A 24 -5.29 7.58 -17.11
N ALA A 25 -4.77 6.36 -17.27
CA ALA A 25 -5.18 5.47 -18.35
C ALA A 25 -6.66 5.07 -18.26
N VAL A 26 -7.13 4.71 -17.06
CA VAL A 26 -8.53 4.33 -16.83
C VAL A 26 -9.47 5.52 -17.03
N ASP A 27 -9.09 6.71 -16.56
CA ASP A 27 -9.88 7.93 -16.70
C ASP A 27 -10.01 8.34 -18.17
N ARG A 28 -8.91 8.28 -18.94
CA ARG A 28 -8.93 8.53 -20.39
C ARG A 28 -9.83 7.55 -21.13
N LEU A 29 -9.71 6.25 -20.84
CA LEU A 29 -10.55 5.25 -21.50
C LEU A 29 -12.03 5.45 -21.13
N ARG A 30 -12.33 5.77 -19.88
CA ARG A 30 -13.69 6.08 -19.43
C ARG A 30 -14.27 7.30 -20.15
N ALA A 31 -13.50 8.37 -20.29
CA ALA A 31 -13.90 9.55 -21.06
C ALA A 31 -14.15 9.21 -22.54
N ALA A 32 -13.27 8.41 -23.15
CA ALA A 32 -13.42 7.98 -24.55
C ALA A 32 -14.69 7.15 -24.77
N VAL A 33 -15.02 6.23 -23.85
CA VAL A 33 -16.26 5.43 -23.91
C VAL A 33 -17.50 6.29 -23.68
N ALA A 34 -17.42 7.33 -22.86
CA ALA A 34 -18.52 8.28 -22.68
C ALA A 34 -18.77 9.10 -23.96
N ALA A 35 -17.71 9.53 -24.66
CA ALA A 35 -17.81 10.26 -25.92
C ALA A 35 -18.22 9.36 -27.09
N LYS A 36 -17.80 8.09 -27.08
CA LYS A 36 -18.07 7.10 -28.11
C LYS A 36 -18.57 5.79 -27.47
N PRO A 37 -19.90 5.65 -27.25
CA PRO A 37 -20.45 4.49 -26.57
C PRO A 37 -20.10 3.15 -27.25
N ASP A 38 -20.01 3.12 -28.58
CA ASP A 38 -19.70 1.93 -29.37
C ASP A 38 -18.22 1.48 -29.30
N LEU A 39 -17.36 2.24 -28.62
CA LEU A 39 -15.92 1.97 -28.53
C LEU A 39 -15.59 0.58 -27.94
N LEU A 40 -16.47 0.01 -27.12
CA LEU A 40 -16.29 -1.29 -26.47
C LEU A 40 -17.30 -2.35 -26.94
N ASP A 41 -18.00 -2.15 -28.05
CA ASP A 41 -19.10 -3.04 -28.49
C ASP A 41 -18.69 -4.49 -28.79
N LYS A 42 -17.38 -4.74 -28.93
CA LYS A 42 -16.83 -6.10 -29.11
C LYS A 42 -16.88 -6.94 -27.84
N ASP A 43 -17.01 -6.32 -26.66
CA ASP A 43 -17.09 -7.01 -25.37
C ASP A 43 -18.17 -6.36 -24.50
N SER A 44 -19.29 -7.08 -24.35
CA SER A 44 -20.47 -6.63 -23.60
C SER A 44 -20.18 -6.40 -22.11
N LEU A 45 -19.14 -7.02 -21.55
CA LEU A 45 -18.74 -6.86 -20.15
C LEU A 45 -17.69 -5.76 -19.96
N ALA A 46 -16.95 -5.38 -21.00
CA ALA A 46 -15.85 -4.41 -20.89
C ALA A 46 -16.29 -3.09 -20.27
N ARG A 47 -17.49 -2.58 -20.62
CA ARG A 47 -18.01 -1.33 -20.01
C ARG A 47 -18.28 -1.50 -18.51
N LYS A 48 -18.77 -2.66 -18.08
CA LYS A 48 -18.98 -2.96 -16.65
C LYS A 48 -17.63 -3.05 -15.95
N HIS A 49 -16.69 -3.82 -16.47
CA HIS A 49 -15.36 -3.98 -15.91
C HIS A 49 -14.57 -2.67 -15.85
N LEU A 50 -14.72 -1.77 -16.83
CA LEU A 50 -14.11 -0.44 -16.79
C LEU A 50 -14.62 0.40 -15.61
N ARG A 51 -15.93 0.36 -15.33
CA ARG A 51 -16.51 1.03 -14.15
C ARG A 51 -16.01 0.42 -12.85
N ASP A 52 -15.99 -0.90 -12.77
CA ASP A 52 -15.51 -1.62 -11.60
C ASP A 52 -14.01 -1.35 -11.35
N ALA A 53 -13.19 -1.37 -12.41
CA ALA A 53 -11.77 -1.02 -12.36
C ALA A 53 -11.58 0.41 -11.88
N HIS A 54 -12.29 1.39 -12.44
CA HIS A 54 -12.22 2.79 -12.01
C HIS A 54 -12.55 2.96 -10.52
N ARG A 55 -13.59 2.27 -10.02
CA ARG A 55 -14.00 2.30 -8.61
C ARG A 55 -12.97 1.62 -7.69
N ASN A 56 -12.41 0.50 -8.10
CA ASN A 56 -11.59 -0.36 -7.25
C ASN A 56 -10.08 -0.05 -7.34
N LEU A 57 -9.65 0.79 -8.29
CA LEU A 57 -8.25 1.04 -8.58
C LEU A 57 -7.47 1.52 -7.35
N GLU A 58 -7.99 2.54 -6.66
CA GLU A 58 -7.30 3.10 -5.49
C GLU A 58 -7.13 2.08 -4.36
N GLY A 59 -8.21 1.38 -4.01
CA GLY A 59 -8.15 0.31 -2.99
C GLY A 59 -7.15 -0.79 -3.37
N THR A 60 -7.08 -1.16 -4.65
CA THR A 60 -6.10 -2.13 -5.16
C THR A 60 -4.67 -1.66 -4.93
N TYR A 61 -4.39 -0.39 -5.21
CA TYR A 61 -3.05 0.16 -5.02
C TYR A 61 -2.71 0.44 -3.55
N ILE A 62 -3.68 0.73 -2.68
CA ILE A 62 -3.46 0.77 -1.22
C ILE A 62 -3.02 -0.61 -0.70
N VAL A 63 -3.65 -1.68 -1.17
CA VAL A 63 -3.24 -3.06 -0.84
C VAL A 63 -1.80 -3.31 -1.29
N ARG A 64 -1.43 -2.89 -2.51
CA ARG A 64 -0.06 -3.02 -3.03
C ARG A 64 0.97 -2.20 -2.26
N LEU A 65 0.65 -0.95 -1.90
CA LEU A 65 1.52 -0.10 -1.07
C LEU A 65 1.78 -0.73 0.29
N PHE A 66 0.72 -1.25 0.93
CA PHE A 66 0.86 -1.92 2.22
C PHE A 66 1.69 -3.20 2.09
N ALA A 67 1.52 -3.98 1.03
CA ALA A 67 2.33 -5.18 0.81
C ALA A 67 3.83 -4.85 0.64
N ALA A 68 4.17 -3.78 -0.08
CA ALA A 68 5.55 -3.30 -0.20
C ALA A 68 6.13 -2.87 1.16
N PHE A 69 5.36 -2.12 1.94
CA PHE A 69 5.72 -1.74 3.31
C PHE A 69 5.90 -2.96 4.22
N GLU A 70 4.99 -3.93 4.18
CA GLU A 70 5.06 -5.14 4.99
C GLU A 70 6.30 -5.98 4.63
N ALA A 71 6.66 -6.04 3.34
CA ALA A 71 7.90 -6.69 2.92
C ALA A 71 9.15 -6.00 3.51
N ALA A 72 9.16 -4.67 3.58
CA ALA A 72 10.22 -3.91 4.26
C ALA A 72 10.28 -4.24 5.76
N LEU A 73 9.13 -4.27 6.45
CA LEU A 73 9.06 -4.64 7.87
C LEU A 73 9.56 -6.05 8.11
N ARG A 74 9.15 -7.02 7.28
CA ARG A 74 9.64 -8.40 7.37
C ARG A 74 11.15 -8.48 7.18
N SER A 75 11.68 -7.71 6.22
CA SER A 75 13.13 -7.65 6.00
C SER A 75 13.85 -7.16 7.25
N TYR A 76 13.35 -6.10 7.89
CA TYR A 76 13.93 -5.54 9.10
C TYR A 76 13.79 -6.49 10.30
N ASP A 77 12.60 -7.04 10.52
CA ASP A 77 12.30 -7.95 11.64
C ASP A 77 13.21 -9.19 11.63
N ARG A 78 13.46 -9.77 10.46
CA ARG A 78 14.38 -10.91 10.28
C ARG A 78 15.82 -10.58 10.66
N VAL A 79 16.31 -9.39 10.27
CA VAL A 79 17.67 -8.96 10.62
C VAL A 79 17.80 -8.73 12.11
N VAL A 80 16.87 -7.98 12.71
CA VAL A 80 16.92 -7.65 14.15
C VAL A 80 16.91 -8.90 15.03
N HIS A 81 16.19 -9.94 14.62
CA HIS A 81 16.11 -11.20 15.37
C HIS A 81 17.15 -12.25 14.93
N GLY A 82 17.93 -12.00 13.88
CA GLY A 82 18.88 -12.97 13.34
C GLY A 82 18.24 -14.25 12.80
N ASP A 83 16.97 -14.19 12.38
CA ASP A 83 16.20 -15.35 11.90
C ASP A 83 15.56 -15.04 10.55
N ALA A 84 16.12 -15.60 9.48
CA ALA A 84 15.64 -15.43 8.12
C ALA A 84 14.28 -16.10 7.86
N THR A 85 13.89 -17.07 8.69
CA THR A 85 12.64 -17.82 8.57
C THR A 85 11.49 -17.22 9.37
N ARG A 86 11.78 -16.20 10.19
CA ARG A 86 10.81 -15.54 11.04
C ARG A 86 9.59 -15.07 10.24
N GLN A 87 8.42 -15.46 10.74
CA GLN A 87 7.11 -15.06 10.23
C GLN A 87 6.35 -14.36 11.35
N THR A 88 6.51 -13.05 11.44
CA THR A 88 5.73 -12.20 12.33
C THR A 88 4.65 -11.49 11.52
N ASP A 89 3.44 -11.42 12.07
CA ASP A 89 2.34 -10.72 11.42
C ASP A 89 2.58 -9.20 11.42
N ALA A 90 1.97 -8.50 10.46
CA ALA A 90 2.17 -7.07 10.30
C ALA A 90 1.73 -6.26 11.53
N ALA A 91 0.67 -6.66 12.22
CA ALA A 91 0.19 -5.91 13.37
C ALA A 91 1.21 -5.96 14.51
N THR A 92 1.76 -7.14 14.77
CA THR A 92 2.84 -7.36 15.74
C THR A 92 4.12 -6.63 15.34
N MET A 93 4.54 -6.71 14.07
CA MET A 93 5.73 -5.98 13.60
C MET A 93 5.57 -4.47 13.81
N ILE A 94 4.45 -3.87 13.40
CA ILE A 94 4.19 -2.43 13.60
C ILE A 94 4.20 -2.05 15.09
N ALA A 95 3.73 -2.94 15.97
CA ALA A 95 3.70 -2.69 17.41
C ALA A 95 5.09 -2.79 18.07
N GLN A 96 5.89 -3.79 17.66
CA GLN A 96 7.12 -4.18 18.34
C GLN A 96 8.39 -3.58 17.73
N ILE A 97 8.39 -3.20 16.46
CA ILE A 97 9.57 -2.67 15.78
C ILE A 97 10.07 -1.39 16.46
N GLY A 98 11.34 -1.43 16.86
CA GLY A 98 12.09 -0.28 17.35
C GLY A 98 12.52 0.65 16.21
N GLY A 99 12.61 1.94 16.51
CA GLY A 99 13.12 2.98 15.61
C GLY A 99 14.60 3.31 15.84
N LYS A 100 15.05 4.42 15.24
CA LYS A 100 16.45 4.88 15.29
C LYS A 100 17.00 4.90 16.71
N ARG A 101 18.24 4.44 16.87
CA ARG A 101 19.00 4.41 18.14
C ARG A 101 18.36 3.55 19.23
N GLY A 102 17.62 2.51 18.85
CA GLY A 102 16.99 1.57 19.79
C GLY A 102 15.82 2.17 20.58
N ARG A 103 15.34 3.36 20.19
CA ARG A 103 14.13 3.98 20.77
C ARG A 103 12.91 3.49 20.01
N GLY A 104 11.82 3.18 20.68
CA GLY A 104 10.57 2.79 20.01
C GLY A 104 10.07 3.86 19.03
N ILE A 105 9.39 3.44 17.96
CA ILE A 105 8.71 4.35 17.04
C ILE A 105 7.57 5.06 17.77
N GLN A 106 7.41 6.36 17.53
CA GLN A 106 6.36 7.17 18.17
C GLN A 106 4.97 6.52 17.99
N SER A 107 4.17 6.48 19.05
CA SER A 107 2.86 5.81 19.04
C SER A 107 1.94 6.29 17.92
N GLY A 108 1.90 7.60 17.64
CA GLY A 108 1.10 8.15 16.54
C GLY A 108 1.52 7.63 15.17
N ILE A 109 2.82 7.41 14.92
CA ILE A 109 3.33 6.86 13.66
C ILE A 109 2.93 5.39 13.52
N ARG A 110 3.00 4.63 14.63
CA ARG A 110 2.54 3.23 14.65
C ARG A 110 1.04 3.14 14.39
N GLN A 111 0.25 4.00 15.02
CA GLN A 111 -1.20 4.06 14.84
C GLN A 111 -1.56 4.41 13.39
N GLU A 112 -0.92 5.42 12.80
CA GLU A 112 -1.09 5.78 11.39
C GLU A 112 -0.84 4.57 10.46
N ALA A 113 0.20 3.77 10.71
CA ALA A 113 0.47 2.56 9.92
C ALA A 113 -0.58 1.43 10.16
N GLN A 114 -1.09 1.29 11.39
CA GLN A 114 -2.18 0.35 11.69
C GLN A 114 -3.47 0.72 10.95
N GLU A 115 -3.79 2.01 10.84
CA GLU A 115 -4.97 2.48 10.11
C GLU A 115 -4.89 2.08 8.62
N VAL A 116 -3.72 2.24 7.98
CA VAL A 116 -3.52 1.76 6.60
C VAL A 116 -3.71 0.24 6.50
N ARG A 117 -3.23 -0.52 7.48
CA ARG A 117 -3.43 -1.98 7.53
C ARG A 117 -4.91 -2.34 7.65
N LEU A 118 -5.69 -1.61 8.43
CA LEU A 118 -7.13 -1.83 8.56
C LEU A 118 -7.84 -1.59 7.22
N VAL A 119 -7.53 -0.49 6.54
CA VAL A 119 -8.04 -0.22 5.18
C VAL A 119 -7.68 -1.34 4.20
N ARG A 120 -6.42 -1.78 4.20
CA ARG A 120 -5.98 -2.92 3.38
C ARG A 120 -6.80 -4.17 3.68
N ASN A 121 -7.02 -4.50 4.96
CA ASN A 121 -7.77 -5.69 5.34
C ASN A 121 -9.24 -5.60 4.92
N PHE A 122 -9.88 -4.45 5.12
CA PHE A 122 -11.24 -4.19 4.66
C PHE A 122 -11.36 -4.37 3.14
N ARG A 123 -10.43 -3.80 2.36
CA ARG A 123 -10.42 -3.91 0.89
C ARG A 123 -10.09 -5.31 0.38
N ALA A 124 -9.28 -6.08 1.11
CA ALA A 124 -8.86 -7.42 0.69
C ALA A 124 -9.85 -8.52 1.11
N HIS A 125 -10.61 -8.31 2.17
CA HIS A 125 -11.45 -9.36 2.79
C HIS A 125 -12.93 -8.98 2.94
N GLU A 126 -13.36 -7.82 2.45
CA GLU A 126 -14.75 -7.32 2.60
C GLU A 126 -15.24 -7.42 4.07
N SER A 127 -14.36 -7.08 5.01
CA SER A 127 -14.63 -7.15 6.46
C SER A 127 -15.82 -6.25 6.86
N ASP A 128 -16.54 -6.62 7.93
CA ASP A 128 -17.78 -5.94 8.34
C ASP A 128 -17.58 -4.49 8.83
N GLU A 129 -16.41 -4.16 9.39
CA GLU A 129 -16.11 -2.83 9.92
C GLU A 129 -15.36 -1.97 8.89
N ASP A 130 -16.02 -0.93 8.38
CA ASP A 130 -15.43 0.06 7.47
C ASP A 130 -14.50 1.01 8.25
N PRO A 131 -13.17 0.98 7.97
CA PRO A 131 -12.20 1.86 8.64
C PRO A 131 -12.28 3.32 8.17
N GLY A 132 -13.22 3.65 7.28
CA GLY A 132 -13.41 4.97 6.72
C GLY A 132 -12.55 5.23 5.47
N PRO A 133 -12.75 6.40 4.85
CA PRO A 133 -12.00 6.76 3.64
C PRO A 133 -10.53 7.02 3.96
N LEU A 134 -9.65 6.44 3.14
CA LEU A 134 -8.22 6.72 3.12
C LEU A 134 -7.78 6.82 1.66
N ASP A 135 -7.28 7.98 1.27
CA ASP A 135 -6.71 8.18 -0.06
C ASP A 135 -5.30 7.60 -0.17
N ILE A 136 -4.86 7.35 -1.41
CA ILE A 136 -3.56 6.74 -1.65
C ILE A 136 -2.37 7.60 -1.24
N ASP A 137 -2.50 8.94 -1.30
CA ASP A 137 -1.42 9.86 -0.97
C ASP A 137 -1.14 9.85 0.53
N GLU A 138 -2.21 9.81 1.31
CA GLU A 138 -2.20 9.71 2.75
C GLU A 138 -1.70 8.33 3.20
N ALA A 139 -2.16 7.25 2.55
CA ALA A 139 -1.63 5.91 2.79
C ALA A 139 -0.10 5.88 2.57
N ARG A 140 0.37 6.36 1.41
CA ARG A 140 1.81 6.46 1.12
C ARG A 140 2.55 7.28 2.17
N ARG A 141 2.03 8.47 2.52
CA ARG A 141 2.66 9.38 3.50
C ARG A 141 2.84 8.71 4.85
N ARG A 142 1.79 8.06 5.38
CA ARG A 142 1.82 7.34 6.67
C ARG A 142 2.84 6.21 6.66
N LEU A 143 2.85 5.39 5.62
CA LEU A 143 3.78 4.26 5.50
C LEU A 143 5.24 4.73 5.34
N GLN A 144 5.50 5.75 4.51
CA GLN A 144 6.84 6.32 4.37
C GLN A 144 7.31 7.00 5.66
N LYS A 145 6.41 7.65 6.41
CA LYS A 145 6.75 8.23 7.72
C LYS A 145 7.20 7.14 8.70
N PHE A 146 6.52 6.00 8.74
CA PHE A 146 6.95 4.85 9.54
C PHE A 146 8.32 4.35 9.11
N LEU A 147 8.53 4.08 7.82
CA LEU A 147 9.84 3.61 7.34
C LEU A 147 10.97 4.59 7.65
N SER A 148 10.69 5.89 7.61
CA SER A 148 11.67 6.94 7.93
C SER A 148 12.21 6.81 9.36
N GLU A 149 11.46 6.19 10.27
CA GLU A 149 11.87 5.93 11.66
C GLU A 149 12.76 4.70 11.83
N LEU A 150 12.92 3.86 10.80
CA LEU A 150 13.84 2.73 10.82
C LEU A 150 15.29 3.18 10.62
N PRO A 151 16.29 2.37 11.02
CA PRO A 151 17.69 2.57 10.63
C PRO A 151 17.86 2.71 9.11
N GLU A 152 18.96 3.33 8.67
CA GLU A 152 19.23 3.49 7.23
C GLU A 152 19.48 2.18 6.52
N GLU A 153 20.12 1.24 7.22
CA GLU A 153 20.50 -0.07 6.72
C GLU A 153 20.24 -1.11 7.81
N TRP A 154 19.91 -2.32 7.39
CA TRP A 154 19.77 -3.51 8.24
C TRP A 154 20.17 -4.77 7.47
#